data_AF-A0A957J2Q5-F1
#
_entry.id   AF-A0A957J2Q5-F1
#
_cell.length_a   1.000
_cell.length_b   1.000
_cell.length_c   1.000
_cell.angle_alpha   90.00
_cell.angle_beta   90.00
_cell.angle_gamma   90.00
#
_symmetry.space_group_name_H-M   'P 1'
#
loop_
_entity.id
_entity.type
_entity.pdbx_description
1 polymer ?
#
loop_
_entity_poly.entity_id
_entity_poly.type
_entity_poly.pdbx_seq_one_letter_code
_entity_poly.pdbx_strand_id
1 'polypeptide(L)'
;MKRNYIVFFVTVVLCLLLVGVVTAVPTALNIPWWTMDNGGGTSSGGGYTLSGTIGQPEVGIVQSGSYTLGSGFWQGGEIPDTNLIFLPLIQ
;
A
#
# COMPACT_ATOMS: atom_id res chain seq x y z
N MET A 1 41.32 35.24 33.76
CA MET A 1 41.65 34.73 32.41
C MET A 1 41.25 33.26 32.24
N LYS A 2 41.81 32.31 33.01
CA LYS A 2 41.51 30.85 32.90
C LYS A 2 40.01 30.47 33.02
N ARG A 3 39.25 31.14 33.91
CA ARG A 3 37.80 30.93 34.09
C ARG A 3 36.97 31.21 32.83
N ASN A 4 37.35 32.20 32.04
CA ASN A 4 36.58 32.60 30.85
C ASN A 4 36.76 31.59 29.70
N TYR A 5 37.95 30.97 29.59
CA TYR A 5 38.20 29.90 28.61
C TYR A 5 37.41 28.62 28.92
N ILE A 6 37.24 28.30 30.21
CA ILE A 6 36.43 27.15 30.64
C ILE A 6 34.95 27.39 30.29
N VAL A 7 34.42 28.57 30.59
CA VAL A 7 33.03 28.91 30.27
C VAL A 7 32.81 28.88 28.75
N PHE A 8 33.72 29.45 27.97
CA PHE A 8 33.65 29.43 26.52
C PHE A 8 33.66 28.00 25.95
N PHE A 9 34.56 27.15 26.44
CA PHE A 9 34.65 25.75 26.02
C PHE A 9 33.38 24.97 26.34
N VAL A 10 32.83 25.12 27.55
CA VAL A 10 31.57 24.47 27.95
C VAL A 10 30.41 24.93 27.06
N THR A 11 30.30 26.23 26.76
CA THR A 11 29.26 26.75 25.87
C THR A 11 29.36 26.15 24.47
N VAL A 12 30.56 26.04 23.91
CA VAL A 12 30.77 25.43 22.59
C VAL A 12 30.36 23.96 22.59
N VAL A 13 30.76 23.20 23.62
CA VAL A 13 30.36 21.79 23.76
C VAL A 13 28.84 21.66 23.89
N LEU A 14 28.19 22.54 24.65
CA LEU A 14 26.73 22.54 24.82
C LEU A 14 26.01 22.83 23.49
N CYS A 15 26.51 23.80 22.72
CA CYS A 15 25.98 24.12 21.40
C CYS A 15 26.14 22.95 20.42
N LEU A 16 27.29 22.26 20.43
CA LEU A 16 27.52 21.09 19.58
C LEU A 16 26.58 19.92 19.94
N LEU A 17 26.33 19.70 21.23
CA LEU A 17 25.39 18.68 21.70
C LEU A 17 23.94 19.02 21.27
N LEU A 18 23.54 20.28 21.36
CA LEU A 18 22.22 20.74 20.93
C LEU A 18 22.00 20.55 19.41
N VAL A 19 23.01 20.83 18.59
CA VAL A 19 22.96 20.58 17.15
C VAL A 19 22.78 19.08 16.86
N GLY A 20 23.51 18.22 17.56
CA GLY A 20 23.37 16.77 17.43
C GLY A 20 21.94 16.28 17.69
N VAL A 21 21.28 16.79 18.74
CA VAL A 21 19.89 16.44 19.08
C VAL A 21 18.90 16.92 18.01
N VAL A 22 19.07 18.13 17.47
CA VAL A 22 18.17 18.68 16.43
C VAL A 22 18.26 17.92 15.11
N THR A 23 19.45 17.40 14.76
CA THR A 23 19.65 16.65 13.51
C THR A 23 19.20 15.19 13.57
N ALA A 24 18.85 14.67 14.76
CA ALA A 24 18.29 13.34 14.93
C ALA A 24 16.81 13.32 14.53
N VAL A 25 16.50 13.62 13.28
CA VAL A 25 15.17 13.42 12.70
C VAL A 25 15.03 11.92 12.45
N PRO A 26 14.03 11.22 13.04
CA PRO A 26 13.73 9.87 12.63
C PRO A 26 13.38 9.92 11.14
N THR A 27 14.13 9.22 10.30
CA THR A 27 13.80 9.07 8.89
C THR A 27 12.34 8.65 8.82
N ALA A 28 11.48 9.45 8.20
CA ALA A 28 10.08 9.11 8.04
C ALA A 28 10.02 7.68 7.52
N LEU A 29 9.36 6.80 8.28
CA LEU A 29 9.20 5.41 7.89
C LEU A 29 8.44 5.40 6.57
N ASN A 30 9.18 5.28 5.46
CA ASN A 30 8.59 5.14 4.15
C ASN A 30 8.11 3.68 4.05
N ILE A 31 6.90 3.46 4.53
CA ILE A 31 6.18 2.20 4.36
C ILE A 31 5.37 2.37 3.07
N PRO A 32 5.83 1.84 1.93
CA PRO A 32 5.10 1.96 0.68
C PRO A 32 3.75 1.24 0.83
N TRP A 33 2.67 1.98 0.57
CA TRP A 33 1.33 1.41 0.47
C TRP A 33 1.10 0.94 -0.97
N TRP A 34 0.71 -0.31 -1.12
CA TRP A 34 0.35 -0.90 -2.40
C TRP A 34 -0.74 -1.95 -2.20
N THR A 35 -1.58 -2.12 -3.21
CA THR A 35 -2.58 -3.18 -3.32
C THR A 35 -2.20 -4.08 -4.50
N MET A 36 -2.55 -5.36 -4.41
CA MET A 36 -2.58 -6.23 -5.59
C MET A 36 -4.03 -6.28 -6.06
N ASP A 37 -4.31 -5.57 -7.15
CA ASP A 37 -5.68 -5.38 -7.66
C ASP A 37 -6.10 -6.47 -8.65
N ASN A 38 -5.22 -7.44 -8.94
CA ASN A 38 -5.50 -8.57 -9.82
C ASN A 38 -4.51 -9.72 -9.60
N GLY A 39 -4.97 -10.96 -9.81
CA GLY A 39 -4.19 -12.18 -9.65
C GLY A 39 -5.07 -13.38 -9.36
N GLY A 40 -4.58 -14.58 -9.62
CA GLY A 40 -5.36 -15.81 -9.48
C GLY A 40 -5.35 -16.66 -10.75
N GLY A 41 -6.27 -17.62 -10.81
CA GLY A 41 -6.40 -18.51 -11.95
C GLY A 41 -7.36 -19.65 -11.71
N THR A 42 -7.53 -20.47 -12.74
CA THR A 42 -8.36 -21.67 -12.71
C THR A 42 -7.50 -22.88 -12.98
N SER A 43 -7.67 -23.92 -12.17
CA SER A 43 -7.05 -25.24 -12.34
C SER A 43 -8.15 -26.30 -12.44
N SER A 44 -7.97 -27.27 -13.33
CA SER A 44 -8.96 -28.34 -13.56
C SER A 44 -8.30 -29.71 -13.54
N GLY A 45 -9.00 -30.70 -12.98
CA GLY A 45 -8.54 -32.08 -12.92
C GLY A 45 -9.55 -33.02 -12.26
N GLY A 46 -9.65 -34.26 -12.75
CA GLY A 46 -10.54 -35.28 -12.16
C GLY A 46 -12.03 -34.93 -12.19
N GLY A 47 -12.47 -34.09 -13.13
CA GLY A 47 -13.86 -33.60 -13.20
C GLY A 47 -14.16 -32.40 -12.31
N TYR A 48 -13.17 -31.88 -11.59
CA TYR A 48 -13.31 -30.70 -10.73
C TYR A 48 -12.59 -29.50 -11.34
N THR A 49 -13.12 -28.31 -11.05
CA THR A 49 -12.52 -27.01 -11.40
C THR A 49 -12.38 -26.19 -10.13
N LEU A 50 -11.17 -25.68 -9.90
CA LEU A 50 -10.82 -24.81 -8.79
C LEU A 50 -10.42 -23.44 -9.36
N SER A 51 -11.17 -22.41 -8.99
CA SER A 51 -10.81 -21.01 -9.29
C SER A 51 -10.41 -20.31 -8.00
N GLY A 52 -9.39 -19.44 -8.05
CA GLY A 52 -8.89 -18.71 -6.90
C GLY A 52 -8.27 -17.37 -7.28
N THR A 53 -8.19 -16.46 -6.32
CA THR A 53 -7.61 -15.12 -6.45
C THR A 53 -6.34 -14.96 -5.64
N ILE A 54 -5.44 -14.09 -6.08
CA ILE A 54 -4.31 -13.59 -5.30
C ILE A 54 -4.49 -12.08 -5.14
N GLY A 55 -4.43 -11.59 -3.91
CA GLY A 55 -4.62 -10.17 -3.60
C GLY A 55 -5.82 -9.92 -2.69
N GLN A 56 -6.12 -8.65 -2.46
CA GLN A 56 -7.29 -8.27 -1.67
C GLN A 56 -8.56 -8.65 -2.47
N PRO A 57 -9.58 -9.23 -1.83
CA PRO A 57 -10.87 -9.43 -2.47
C PRO A 57 -11.52 -8.05 -2.66
N GLU A 58 -11.20 -7.37 -3.76
CA GLU A 58 -11.93 -6.20 -4.23
C GLU A 58 -13.25 -6.68 -4.81
N VAL A 59 -14.23 -6.92 -3.95
CA VAL A 59 -15.52 -7.47 -4.33
C VAL A 59 -16.57 -6.37 -4.17
N GLY A 60 -17.29 -6.06 -5.24
CA GLY A 60 -18.33 -5.06 -5.17
C GLY A 60 -19.23 -4.98 -6.38
N ILE A 61 -20.41 -4.40 -6.18
CA ILE A 61 -21.31 -4.01 -7.25
C ILE A 61 -21.32 -2.48 -7.30
N VAL A 62 -20.97 -1.93 -8.46
CA VAL A 62 -21.13 -0.51 -8.78
C VAL A 62 -22.35 -0.36 -9.67
N GLN A 63 -23.34 0.41 -9.21
CA GLN A 63 -24.56 0.68 -9.97
C GLN A 63 -24.63 2.14 -10.39
N SER A 64 -25.00 2.38 -11.64
CA SER A 64 -25.30 3.73 -12.16
C SER A 64 -26.47 3.65 -13.14
N GLY A 65 -27.62 4.21 -12.74
CA GLY A 65 -28.86 4.10 -13.52
C GLY A 65 -29.27 2.65 -13.73
N SER A 66 -29.43 2.24 -14.99
CA SER A 66 -29.75 0.86 -15.37
C SER A 66 -28.51 -0.04 -15.50
N TYR A 67 -27.30 0.49 -15.27
CA TYR A 67 -26.06 -0.26 -15.41
C TYR A 67 -25.60 -0.80 -14.05
N THR A 68 -25.19 -2.06 -14.05
CA THR A 68 -24.60 -2.76 -12.90
C THR A 68 -23.27 -3.34 -13.34
N LEU A 69 -22.19 -2.96 -12.66
CA LEU A 69 -20.84 -3.44 -12.88
C LEU A 69 -20.37 -4.19 -11.65
N GLY A 70 -19.90 -5.42 -11.82
CA GLY A 70 -19.26 -6.19 -10.77
C GLY A 70 -17.77 -5.93 -10.83
N SER A 71 -17.19 -5.44 -9.74
CA SER A 71 -15.74 -5.38 -9.56
C SER A 71 -15.25 -6.65 -8.87
N GLY A 72 -14.01 -7.01 -9.20
CA GLY A 72 -13.35 -8.18 -8.63
C GLY A 72 -13.46 -9.45 -9.46
N PHE A 73 -12.56 -10.37 -9.16
CA PHE A 73 -12.57 -11.73 -9.73
C PHE A 73 -13.79 -12.53 -9.24
N TRP A 74 -14.14 -12.39 -7.97
CA TRP A 74 -15.39 -12.90 -7.42
C TRP A 74 -16.41 -11.77 -7.45
N GLN A 75 -17.25 -11.72 -8.49
CA GLN A 75 -18.33 -10.76 -8.56
C GLN A 75 -19.24 -10.98 -7.35
N GLY A 76 -19.26 -10.03 -6.42
CA GLY A 76 -19.99 -10.12 -5.16
C GLY A 76 -21.48 -10.03 -5.41
N GLY A 77 -22.11 -11.15 -5.75
CA GLY A 77 -23.54 -11.23 -6.02
C GLY A 77 -23.86 -11.12 -7.51
N GLU A 78 -24.55 -12.16 -7.99
CA GLU A 78 -25.14 -12.40 -9.31
C GLU A 78 -25.01 -11.27 -10.36
N ILE A 79 -23.97 -11.36 -11.19
CA ILE A 79 -24.00 -10.82 -12.55
C ILE A 79 -24.13 -12.03 -13.49
N PRO A 80 -25.07 -12.02 -14.46
CA PRO A 80 -25.29 -13.16 -15.34
C PRO A 80 -24.00 -13.54 -16.09
N ASP A 81 -23.73 -14.84 -16.03
CA ASP A 81 -22.47 -15.56 -16.16
C ASP A 81 -21.80 -15.54 -17.56
N THR A 82 -21.69 -14.40 -18.25
CA THR A 82 -21.25 -14.43 -19.67
C THR A 82 -20.19 -13.43 -20.14
N ASN A 83 -19.77 -12.43 -19.37
CA ASN A 83 -18.74 -11.49 -19.86
C ASN A 83 -17.77 -11.05 -18.75
N LEU A 84 -16.80 -11.91 -18.44
CA LEU A 84 -15.62 -11.50 -17.66
C LEU A 84 -14.73 -10.61 -18.54
N ILE A 85 -14.97 -9.30 -18.50
CA ILE A 85 -14.08 -8.33 -19.17
C ILE A 85 -12.97 -7.96 -18.18
N PHE A 86 -11.85 -8.68 -18.25
CA PHE A 86 -10.59 -8.25 -17.65
C PHE A 86 -9.99 -7.16 -18.55
N LEU A 87 -10.30 -5.89 -18.32
CA LEU A 87 -9.67 -4.78 -19.03
C LEU A 87 -8.28 -4.50 -18.45
N PRO A 88 -7.18 -4.72 -19.20
CA PRO A 88 -5.95 -3.99 -18.96
C PRO A 88 -6.17 -2.53 -19.40
N LEU A 89 -6.06 -1.59 -18.47
CA LEU A 89 -6.01 -0.16 -18.80
C LEU A 89 -4.59 0.17 -19.31
N ILE A 90 -4.48 0.22 -20.64
CA ILE A 90 -3.54 0.93 -21.54
C ILE A 90 -2.03 0.89 -21.21
N GLN A 91 -1.26 0.52 -22.24
CA GLN A 91 0.21 0.61 -22.34
C GLN A 91 0.78 2.01 -22.08
#